data_AF-A0AAD6ZXW8-F1
#
_entry.id   AF-A0AAD6ZXW8-F1
#
_cell.length_a   1.000
_cell.length_b   1.000
_cell.length_c   1.000
_cell.angle_alpha   90.00
_cell.angle_beta   90.00
_cell.angle_gamma   90.00
#
_symmetry.space_group_name_H-M   'P 1'
#
loop_
_entity.id
_entity.type
_entity.pdbx_description
1 polymer ?
#
loop_
_entity_poly.entity_id
_entity_poly.type
_entity_poly.pdbx_seq_one_letter_code
_entity_poly.pdbx_strand_id
1 'polypeptide(L)'
;MWHQNKLGSTLNAFAHYVYLFSQEPTVLADLQTATAVNENDQGIEVLFYMMTHTINGSSGVGDRGKTGIKTFLKKHECGNQCAHLRLNCEGFMCNSEAVPDESDDY
;
A
#
# COMPACT_ATOMS: atom_id res chain seq x y z
N MET A 1 -1.56 -6.50 15.22
CA MET A 1 -0.46 -7.48 15.18
C MET A 1 0.40 -7.09 13.99
N TRP A 2 1.62 -6.61 14.22
CA TRP A 2 2.51 -6.12 13.16
C TRP A 2 3.25 -7.33 12.58
N HIS A 3 2.94 -7.69 11.33
CA HIS A 3 3.67 -8.75 10.65
C HIS A 3 4.98 -8.16 10.11
N GLN A 4 6.07 -8.33 10.87
CA GLN A 4 7.42 -7.91 10.47
C GLN A 4 8.06 -8.80 9.39
N ASN A 5 7.29 -9.71 8.79
CA ASN A 5 7.78 -10.49 7.66
C ASN A 5 7.63 -9.68 6.35
N LYS A 6 8.30 -10.14 5.30
CA LYS A 6 8.31 -9.46 4.00
C LYS A 6 6.90 -9.21 3.48
N LEU A 7 6.00 -10.19 3.59
CA LEU A 7 4.61 -10.08 3.17
C LEU A 7 3.87 -8.95 3.89
N GLY A 8 3.85 -8.95 5.23
CA GLY A 8 3.19 -7.92 6.02
C GLY A 8 3.75 -6.52 5.77
N SER A 9 5.06 -6.41 5.60
CA SER A 9 5.70 -5.14 5.24
C SER A 9 5.27 -4.65 3.85
N THR A 10 5.18 -5.54 2.87
CA THR A 10 4.66 -5.23 1.54
C THR A 10 3.21 -4.78 1.59
N LEU A 11 2.33 -5.47 2.33
CA LEU A 11 0.92 -5.09 2.45
C LEU A 11 0.74 -3.73 3.14
N ASN A 12 1.51 -3.45 4.18
CA ASN A 12 1.50 -2.14 4.85
C ASN A 12 1.93 -1.02 3.92
N ALA A 13 2.99 -1.24 3.13
CA ALA A 13 3.44 -0.27 2.13
C ALA A 13 2.44 -0.13 0.97
N PHE A 14 1.76 -1.21 0.56
CA PHE A 14 0.73 -1.16 -0.48
C PHE A 14 -0.48 -0.32 -0.05
N ALA A 15 -0.94 -0.45 1.19
CA ALA A 15 -2.00 0.42 1.72
C ALA A 15 -1.58 1.90 1.71
N HIS A 16 -0.33 2.20 2.08
CA HIS A 16 0.21 3.57 2.03
C HIS A 16 0.34 4.09 0.60
N TYR A 17 0.82 3.26 -0.33
CA TYR A 17 0.89 3.59 -1.75
C TYR A 17 -0.48 3.99 -2.28
N VAL A 18 -1.54 3.22 -2.01
CA VAL A 18 -2.90 3.55 -2.47
C VAL A 18 -3.38 4.88 -1.88
N TYR A 19 -3.07 5.16 -0.61
CA TYR A 19 -3.39 6.45 -0.01
C TYR A 19 -2.75 7.61 -0.78
N LEU A 20 -1.44 7.57 -1.01
CA LEU A 20 -0.73 8.64 -1.72
C LEU A 20 -1.14 8.71 -3.20
N PHE A 21 -1.19 7.58 -3.89
CA PHE A 21 -1.47 7.51 -5.32
C PHE A 21 -2.90 7.93 -5.66
N SER A 22 -3.85 7.68 -4.76
CA SER A 22 -5.22 8.19 -4.94
C SER A 22 -5.32 9.71 -4.76
N GLN A 23 -4.25 10.39 -4.36
CA GLN A 23 -4.21 11.79 -3.90
C GLN A 23 -4.95 11.98 -2.56
N GLU A 24 -4.83 10.99 -1.68
CA GLU A 24 -5.35 10.98 -0.31
C GLU A 24 -6.88 10.81 -0.08
N PRO A 25 -7.77 10.52 -1.05
CA PRO A 25 -9.17 10.27 -0.79
C PRO A 25 -9.47 8.86 -0.29
N THR A 26 -8.56 7.90 -0.47
CA THR A 26 -8.86 6.47 -0.28
C THR A 26 -7.69 5.73 0.36
N VAL A 27 -7.96 4.89 1.35
CA VAL A 27 -6.96 3.93 1.86
C VAL A 27 -7.52 2.51 1.90
N LEU A 28 -6.68 1.52 1.64
CA LEU A 28 -7.02 0.11 1.81
C LEU A 28 -7.04 -0.28 3.29
N ALA A 29 -7.98 -1.13 3.67
CA ALA A 29 -8.13 -1.67 5.01
C ALA A 29 -8.42 -3.17 4.95
N ASP A 30 -8.18 -3.86 6.08
CA ASP A 30 -8.43 -5.29 6.25
C ASP A 30 -7.87 -6.15 5.11
N LEU A 31 -6.59 -5.91 4.77
CA LEU A 31 -5.87 -6.69 3.77
C LEU A 31 -5.57 -8.07 4.33
N GLN A 32 -6.34 -9.07 3.88
CA GLN A 32 -6.16 -10.48 4.21
C GLN A 32 -5.58 -11.22 2.99
N THR A 33 -4.72 -12.21 3.26
CA THR A 33 -4.08 -13.03 2.22
C THR A 33 -4.27 -14.51 2.45
N ALA A 34 -4.27 -15.27 1.36
CA ALA A 34 -4.15 -16.72 1.35
C ALA A 34 -3.14 -17.13 0.28
N THR A 35 -2.28 -18.07 0.64
CA THR A 35 -1.34 -18.65 -0.32
C THR A 35 -2.09 -19.57 -1.28
N ALA A 36 -1.88 -19.36 -2.58
CA ALA A 36 -2.33 -20.22 -3.65
C ALA A 36 -1.16 -20.59 -4.57
N VAL A 37 -1.42 -21.40 -5.58
CA VAL A 37 -0.44 -21.80 -6.59
C VAL A 37 -0.94 -21.31 -7.95
N ASN A 38 -0.08 -20.68 -8.73
CA ASN A 38 -0.43 -20.22 -10.08
C ASN A 38 -0.28 -21.34 -11.12
N GLU A 39 -0.56 -21.03 -12.39
CA GLU A 39 -0.49 -21.99 -13.52
C GLU A 39 0.93 -22.57 -13.76
N ASN A 40 1.97 -21.95 -13.20
CA ASN A 40 3.37 -22.36 -13.32
C ASN A 40 3.89 -23.05 -12.05
N ASP A 41 3.00 -23.55 -11.19
CA ASP A 41 3.32 -24.18 -9.90
C ASP A 41 4.07 -23.25 -8.91
N GLN A 42 3.97 -21.93 -9.08
CA GLN A 42 4.59 -20.95 -8.17
C GLN A 42 3.62 -20.51 -7.08
N GLY A 43 4.10 -20.44 -5.84
CA GLY A 43 3.34 -19.89 -4.72
C GLY A 43 3.05 -18.40 -4.91
N ILE A 44 1.78 -18.02 -4.82
CA ILE A 44 1.30 -16.63 -4.90
C ILE A 44 0.47 -16.29 -3.67
N GLU A 45 0.42 -15.02 -3.31
CA GLU A 45 -0.47 -14.51 -2.26
C GLU A 45 -1.68 -13.84 -2.90
N VAL A 46 -2.88 -14.39 -2.65
CA VAL A 46 -4.14 -13.84 -3.14
C VAL A 46 -4.75 -12.96 -2.07
N LEU A 47 -5.06 -11.71 -2.43
CA LEU A 47 -5.79 -10.78 -1.57
C LEU A 47 -7.29 -11.02 -1.67
N PHE A 48 -7.98 -11.05 -0.53
CA PHE A 48 -9.43 -11.22 -0.47
C PHE A 48 -10.02 -10.43 0.69
N TYR A 49 -11.35 -10.23 0.66
CA TYR A 49 -12.09 -9.38 1.62
C TYR A 49 -11.52 -7.97 1.82
N MET A 50 -10.84 -7.41 0.82
CA MET A 50 -10.30 -6.07 0.89
C MET A 50 -11.41 -5.05 1.19
N MET A 51 -11.15 -4.14 2.11
CA MET A 51 -12.00 -3.00 2.38
C MET A 51 -11.29 -1.70 2.03
N THR A 52 -12.06 -0.62 1.95
CA THR A 52 -11.52 0.72 1.75
C THR A 52 -12.14 1.70 2.74
N HIS A 53 -11.40 2.76 3.05
CA HIS A 53 -11.96 3.94 3.67
C HIS A 53 -11.87 5.09 2.68
N THR A 54 -13.00 5.76 2.40
CA THR A 54 -13.06 6.87 1.45
C THR A 54 -13.43 8.17 2.16
N ILE A 55 -13.04 9.34 1.63
CA ILE A 55 -13.43 10.63 2.21
C ILE A 55 -14.94 10.76 2.44
N ASN A 56 -15.74 10.20 1.52
CA ASN A 56 -17.20 10.29 1.52
C ASN A 56 -17.90 9.11 2.21
N GLY A 57 -17.17 8.09 2.67
CA GLY A 57 -17.79 6.89 3.24
C GLY A 57 -18.58 6.06 2.22
N SER A 58 -18.22 6.15 0.94
CA SER A 58 -19.05 5.67 -0.18
C SER A 58 -18.60 4.33 -0.79
N SER A 59 -17.60 3.64 -0.23
CA SER A 59 -17.15 2.36 -0.78
C SER A 59 -17.92 1.15 -0.29
N GLY A 60 -18.85 1.33 0.64
CA GLY A 60 -19.79 0.30 1.10
C GLY A 60 -19.55 -0.16 2.53
N VAL A 61 -19.92 -1.41 2.82
CA VAL A 61 -19.87 -1.97 4.17
C VAL A 61 -18.42 -1.98 4.68
N GLY A 62 -18.22 -1.46 5.90
CA GLY A 62 -16.90 -1.37 6.52
C GLY A 62 -16.14 -0.07 6.22
N ASP A 63 -16.64 0.78 5.32
CA ASP A 63 -16.08 2.12 5.13
C ASP A 63 -16.35 3.00 6.36
N ARG A 64 -15.27 3.33 7.09
CA ARG A 64 -15.32 4.22 8.26
C ARG A 64 -15.02 5.68 7.91
N GLY A 65 -15.07 6.02 6.63
CA GLY A 65 -14.88 7.35 6.10
C GLY A 65 -13.54 7.98 6.52
N LYS A 66 -13.58 9.29 6.76
CA LYS A 66 -12.46 10.06 7.32
C LYS A 66 -11.93 9.52 8.64
N THR A 67 -12.77 8.90 9.48
CA THR A 67 -12.32 8.31 10.75
C THR A 67 -11.42 7.10 10.51
N GLY A 68 -11.74 6.28 9.51
CA GLY A 68 -10.89 5.19 9.05
C GLY A 68 -9.55 5.69 8.52
N ILE A 69 -9.57 6.69 7.63
CA ILE A 69 -8.36 7.33 7.08
C ILE A 69 -7.48 7.91 8.20
N LYS A 70 -8.06 8.69 9.12
CA LYS A 70 -7.32 9.26 10.27
C LYS A 70 -6.70 8.17 11.16
N THR A 71 -7.41 7.06 11.34
CA THR A 71 -6.90 5.94 12.13
C THR A 71 -5.72 5.27 11.43
N PHE A 72 -5.79 5.11 10.11
CA PHE A 72 -4.66 4.63 9.31
C PHE A 72 -3.46 5.57 9.47
N LEU A 73 -3.61 6.88 9.19
CA LEU A 73 -2.52 7.85 9.29
C LEU A 73 -1.88 7.90 10.68
N LYS A 74 -2.70 7.84 11.74
CA LYS A 74 -2.21 7.85 13.12
C LYS A 74 -1.39 6.59 13.46
N LYS A 75 -1.72 5.45 12.85
CA LYS A 75 -1.13 4.15 13.20
C LYS A 75 -0.09 3.68 12.19
N HIS A 76 -0.07 4.19 10.97
CA HIS A 76 0.86 3.77 9.95
C HIS A 76 2.27 4.21 10.32
N GLU A 77 3.19 3.26 10.30
CA GLU A 77 4.62 3.51 10.42
C GLU A 77 5.28 3.06 9.12
N CYS A 78 6.01 3.96 8.48
CA CYS A 78 6.77 3.64 7.27
C CYS A 78 7.88 2.64 7.60
N GLY A 79 7.88 1.50 6.92
CA GLY A 79 8.97 0.52 6.97
C GLY A 79 9.85 0.57 5.72
N ASN A 80 10.79 -0.38 5.61
CA ASN A 80 11.74 -0.45 4.48
C ASN A 80 11.04 -0.46 3.11
N GLN A 81 9.91 -1.16 2.96
CA GLN A 81 9.18 -1.19 1.68
C GLN A 81 8.60 0.18 1.32
N CYS A 82 8.12 0.97 2.29
CA CYS A 82 7.70 2.35 2.05
C CYS A 82 8.86 3.21 1.57
N ALA A 83 10.06 3.05 2.15
CA ALA A 83 11.26 3.79 1.75
C ALA A 83 11.75 3.39 0.34
N HIS A 84 11.76 2.10 0.02
CA HIS A 84 12.11 1.63 -1.33
C HIS A 84 11.14 2.16 -2.40
N LEU A 85 9.86 2.26 -2.04
CA LEU A 85 8.82 2.86 -2.88
C LEU A 85 8.77 4.40 -2.79
N ARG A 86 9.67 5.03 -2.00
CA ARG A 86 9.77 6.49 -1.80
C ARG A 86 8.47 7.14 -1.30
N LEU A 87 7.72 6.43 -0.45
CA LEU A 87 6.43 6.87 0.12
C LEU A 87 6.58 7.69 1.41
N ASN A 88 7.78 7.78 1.96
CA ASN A 88 8.09 8.50 3.20
C ASN A 88 8.18 10.03 3.02
N CYS A 89 7.91 10.54 1.83
CA CYS A 89 7.87 11.96 1.54
C CYS A 89 6.44 12.48 1.65
N GLU A 90 6.19 13.44 2.54
CA GLU A 90 4.92 14.17 2.56
C GLU A 90 4.90 15.19 1.41
N GLY A 91 3.87 15.10 0.55
CA GLY A 91 3.65 16.03 -0.56
C GLY A 91 4.31 15.62 -1.89
N PHE A 92 3.75 16.14 -2.99
CA PHE A 92 4.13 15.90 -4.39
C PHE A 92 5.56 16.36 -4.77
N MET A 93 6.46 16.55 -3.80
CA MET A 93 7.83 17.02 -4.01
C MET A 93 8.83 16.20 -3.18
N CYS A 94 8.97 14.92 -3.52
CA CYS A 94 10.30 14.33 -3.56
C CYS A 94 10.75 14.41 -5.03
N ASN A 95 11.49 15.48 -5.33
CA ASN A 95 11.80 15.96 -6.68
C ASN A 95 12.04 14.85 -7.71
N SER A 96 11.38 15.05 -8.85
CA SER A 96 11.81 14.63 -10.17
C SER A 96 13.32 14.82 -10.33
N GLU A 97 14.06 13.71 -10.31
CA GLU A 97 15.15 13.37 -11.22
C GLU A 97 15.66 11.98 -10.83
N ALA A 98 15.00 10.97 -11.38
CA ALA A 98 15.69 9.77 -11.82
C ALA A 98 15.43 9.68 -13.33
N VAL A 99 16.25 10.41 -14.09
CA VAL A 99 16.44 10.26 -15.54
C VAL A 99 17.60 9.24 -15.68
N PRO A 100 17.55 8.34 -16.67
CA PRO A 100 17.74 6.91 -16.48
C PRO A 100 19.22 6.50 -16.48
N ASP A 101 19.52 5.37 -15.84
CA ASP A 101 20.68 4.59 -16.27
C ASP A 101 20.27 3.80 -17.51
N GLU A 102 20.31 4.47 -18.67
CA GLU A 102 20.59 3.77 -19.91
C GLU A 102 22.09 3.44 -19.92
N SER A 103 22.39 2.21 -19.55
CA SER A 103 23.54 1.49 -20.10
C SER A 103 23.14 0.03 -20.31
N ASP A 104 22.49 -0.22 -21.45
CA ASP A 104 22.83 -1.42 -22.21
C ASP A 104 24.30 -1.25 -22.62
N ASP A 105 25.20 -2.00 -21.98
CA ASP A 105 26.52 -2.29 -22.53
C ASP A 105 26.96 -3.71 -22.11
N TYR A 106 26.82 -4.62 -23.10
CA TYR A 106 27.28 -6.01 -23.25
C TYR A 106 26.76 -7.13 -22.32
#